data_AF-A0AAW7KHD8-F1
#
_entry.id   AF-A0AAW7KHD8-F1
#
_cell.length_a   1.000
_cell.length_b   1.000
_cell.length_c   1.000
_cell.angle_alpha   90.00
_cell.angle_beta   90.00
_cell.angle_gamma   90.00
#
_symmetry.space_group_name_H-M   'P 1'
#
loop_
_entity.id
_entity.type
_entity.pdbx_description
1 polymer ?
#
loop_
_entity_poly.entity_id
_entity_poly.type
_entity_poly.pdbx_seq_one_letter_code
_entity_poly.pdbx_strand_id
1 'polypeptide(L)'
;MRRPRIKNSKLLATLVLLFQTVNTGVTPLIAHAEEMEYPQEVTIEYDANNIYSTSGSYNNGQSFNTHTAPIYANYNGKKQPVFCIEPEVDIIDPINPGYEKNPLPDMPDRAKLVSILWKKVGQDPDTQAVAQKIIWQAANGYTIHTMSRPDGSTVDIPSIEAKINKVVQDYQKKPSFDGTTTKLNLGKSTVLTDTNQLNLSEFDKVVENTANIDYHVNGNQLTLSTNEQSKSGVLTLEKSEGKGTPVAYKKAGVQFRTCC
;
A
#
# COMPACT_ATOMS: atom_id res chain seq x y z
N MET A 1 -2.69 58.80 49.47
CA MET A 1 -1.43 58.25 50.02
C MET A 1 -1.61 56.78 50.37
N ARG A 2 -0.68 55.93 49.90
CA ARG A 2 -0.22 54.60 50.37
C ARG A 2 -1.22 53.47 50.75
N ARG A 3 -1.04 52.32 50.06
CA ARG A 3 -1.50 50.95 50.36
C ARG A 3 -1.26 50.51 51.81
N PRO A 4 -1.97 49.46 52.26
CA PRO A 4 -1.37 48.38 53.05
C PRO A 4 -1.25 47.09 52.23
N ARG A 5 -0.12 46.42 52.44
CA ARG A 5 0.34 45.18 51.81
C ARG A 5 0.13 44.07 52.84
N ILE A 6 -0.80 43.15 52.62
CA ILE A 6 -1.00 42.01 53.52
C ILE A 6 0.02 40.93 53.14
N LYS A 7 1.03 40.78 54.00
CA LYS A 7 1.83 39.56 54.14
C LYS A 7 0.97 38.54 54.89
N ASN A 8 0.83 37.34 54.36
CA ASN A 8 0.76 36.09 55.15
C ASN A 8 1.07 34.92 54.21
N SER A 9 2.37 34.68 54.09
CA SER A 9 3.00 33.48 53.53
C SER A 9 2.96 32.39 54.60
N LYS A 10 2.78 31.14 54.15
CA LYS A 10 2.90 29.88 54.91
C LYS A 10 1.66 29.39 55.67
N LEU A 11 0.58 29.02 54.96
CA LEU A 11 -0.40 28.05 55.50
C LEU A 11 -1.33 27.39 54.46
N LEU A 12 -0.89 27.29 53.21
CA LEU A 12 -1.66 26.63 52.12
C LEU A 12 -0.79 25.63 51.35
N ALA A 13 0.05 24.89 52.09
CA ALA A 13 0.94 23.89 51.54
C ALA A 13 0.68 22.53 52.19
N THR A 14 -0.54 21.98 52.06
CA THR A 14 -0.83 20.59 52.47
C THR A 14 -2.20 20.03 52.02
N LEU A 15 -2.82 20.50 50.93
CA LEU A 15 -4.11 19.90 50.49
C LEU A 15 -4.46 20.07 49.01
N VAL A 16 -3.52 19.85 48.09
CA VAL A 16 -3.82 19.55 46.68
C VAL A 16 -2.77 18.58 46.15
N LEU A 17 -2.84 17.31 46.57
CA LEU A 17 -1.99 16.22 46.05
C LEU A 17 -2.84 14.97 45.82
N LEU A 18 -4.03 15.15 45.24
CA LEU A 18 -4.88 14.05 44.80
C LEU A 18 -5.48 14.43 43.46
N PHE A 19 -5.30 13.51 42.50
CA PHE A 19 -5.79 13.51 41.12
C PHE A 19 -5.01 14.35 40.10
N GLN A 20 -3.89 13.80 39.61
CA GLN A 20 -3.61 13.74 38.17
C GLN A 20 -2.77 12.49 37.83
N THR A 21 -3.35 11.30 37.96
CA THR A 21 -2.95 10.20 37.06
C THR A 21 -3.79 10.34 35.81
N VAL A 22 -3.31 11.15 34.86
CA VAL A 22 -3.86 11.13 33.51
C VAL A 22 -3.42 9.79 32.92
N ASN A 23 -4.31 8.80 32.98
CA ASN A 23 -4.25 7.64 32.12
C ASN A 23 -4.45 8.18 30.69
N THR A 24 -3.35 8.58 30.04
CA THR A 24 -3.33 8.71 28.59
C THR A 24 -3.35 7.28 28.05
N GLY A 25 -4.53 6.67 28.04
CA GLY A 25 -4.82 5.56 27.15
C GLY A 25 -4.65 6.10 25.75
N VAL A 26 -3.46 5.95 25.19
CA VAL A 26 -3.23 6.15 23.77
C VAL A 26 -3.93 4.97 23.11
N THR A 27 -5.24 5.10 22.89
CA THR A 27 -5.92 4.24 21.92
C THR A 27 -5.21 4.52 20.60
N PRO A 28 -4.53 3.53 19.99
CA PRO A 28 -3.99 3.74 18.66
C PRO A 28 -5.18 4.14 17.79
N LEU A 29 -5.08 5.32 17.17
CA LEU A 29 -5.93 5.67 16.05
C LEU A 29 -5.61 4.64 14.98
N ILE A 30 -6.42 3.57 14.91
CA ILE A 30 -6.47 2.70 13.75
C ILE A 30 -7.06 3.59 12.67
N ALA A 31 -6.19 4.23 11.90
CA ALA A 31 -6.57 4.88 10.66
C ALA A 31 -7.04 3.74 9.74
N HIS A 32 -8.34 3.48 9.74
CA HIS A 32 -8.94 2.62 8.73
C HIS A 32 -8.62 3.27 7.38
N ALA A 33 -7.88 2.57 6.52
CA ALA A 33 -7.76 2.96 5.12
C ALA A 33 -9.19 3.14 4.59
N GLU A 34 -9.56 4.36 4.17
CA GLU A 34 -10.83 4.60 3.49
C GLU A 34 -10.92 3.63 2.32
N GLU A 35 -12.04 2.92 2.22
CA GLU A 35 -12.32 2.06 1.08
C GLU A 35 -12.24 2.91 -0.19
N MET A 36 -11.37 2.51 -1.13
CA MET A 36 -11.08 3.30 -2.32
C MET A 36 -12.36 3.42 -3.16
N GLU A 37 -12.96 4.61 -3.18
CA GLU A 37 -14.12 4.88 -4.02
C GLU A 37 -13.66 5.00 -5.48
N TYR A 38 -13.95 3.99 -6.29
CA TYR A 38 -13.65 3.96 -7.72
C TYR A 38 -14.76 4.68 -8.51
N PRO A 39 -14.49 5.84 -9.15
CA PRO A 39 -15.48 6.55 -9.97
C PRO A 39 -16.04 5.68 -11.10
N GLN A 40 -17.26 5.97 -11.59
CA GLN A 40 -17.83 5.24 -12.74
C GLN A 40 -17.16 5.62 -14.06
N GLU A 41 -16.67 6.85 -14.16
CA GLU A 41 -15.93 7.36 -15.32
C GLU A 41 -14.72 8.15 -14.83
N VAL A 42 -13.62 8.07 -15.56
CA VAL A 42 -12.39 8.83 -15.27
C VAL A 42 -11.80 9.44 -16.54
N THR A 43 -10.91 10.41 -16.33
CA THR A 43 -9.97 10.88 -17.36
C THR A 43 -8.63 10.22 -17.14
N ILE A 44 -8.09 9.58 -18.17
CA ILE A 44 -6.74 9.03 -18.18
C ILE A 44 -5.79 10.10 -18.69
N GLU A 45 -4.75 10.39 -17.91
CA GLU A 45 -3.72 11.37 -18.22
C GLU A 45 -2.36 10.67 -18.24
N TYR A 46 -1.48 11.02 -19.17
CA TYR A 46 -0.08 10.57 -19.13
C TYR A 46 0.89 11.74 -18.99
N ASP A 47 2.04 11.49 -18.37
CA ASP A 47 3.08 12.49 -18.23
C ASP A 47 3.90 12.64 -19.52
N ALA A 48 3.52 13.62 -20.34
CA ALA A 48 4.19 13.92 -21.60
C ALA A 48 5.64 14.39 -21.45
N ASN A 49 6.08 14.77 -20.24
CA ASN A 49 7.48 15.13 -19.98
C ASN A 49 8.36 13.91 -19.67
N ASN A 50 7.76 12.76 -19.36
CA ASN A 50 8.43 11.53 -18.97
C ASN A 50 8.04 10.37 -19.90
N ILE A 51 8.23 10.57 -21.20
CA ILE A 51 8.04 9.53 -22.23
C ILE A 51 9.31 8.71 -22.36
N TYR A 52 9.23 7.45 -21.97
CA TYR A 52 10.31 6.49 -22.04
C TYR A 52 10.27 5.73 -23.36
N SER A 53 11.40 5.63 -24.03
CA SER A 53 11.59 4.72 -25.16
C SER A 53 11.99 3.35 -24.64
N THR A 54 11.32 2.30 -25.11
CA THR A 54 11.55 0.92 -24.66
C THR A 54 11.82 0.01 -25.85
N SER A 55 12.72 -0.96 -25.66
CA SER A 55 12.95 -2.03 -26.63
C SER A 55 12.76 -3.39 -25.98
N GLY A 56 12.21 -4.34 -26.72
CA GLY A 56 11.86 -5.64 -26.22
C GLY A 56 11.80 -6.70 -27.32
N SER A 57 11.39 -7.91 -26.93
CA SER A 57 11.15 -9.02 -27.84
C SER A 57 9.92 -9.81 -27.43
N TYR A 58 9.08 -10.15 -28.41
CA TYR A 58 7.98 -11.10 -28.24
C TYR A 58 8.52 -12.52 -27.99
N ASN A 59 7.67 -13.44 -27.50
CA ASN A 59 8.05 -14.83 -27.25
C ASN A 59 8.55 -15.59 -28.50
N ASN A 60 8.19 -15.14 -29.71
CA ASN A 60 8.69 -15.70 -30.97
C ASN A 60 10.08 -15.16 -31.36
N GLY A 61 10.71 -14.34 -30.52
CA GLY A 61 12.03 -13.74 -30.74
C GLY A 61 12.02 -12.46 -31.58
N GLN A 62 10.87 -12.02 -32.11
CA GLN A 62 10.79 -10.77 -32.86
C GLN A 62 10.98 -9.57 -31.93
N SER A 63 11.89 -8.67 -32.30
CA SER A 63 12.11 -7.42 -31.56
C SER A 63 11.01 -6.39 -31.83
N PHE A 64 10.73 -5.55 -30.84
CA PHE A 64 9.87 -4.38 -30.98
C PHE A 64 10.46 -3.18 -30.24
N ASN A 65 10.02 -1.99 -30.65
CA ASN A 65 10.26 -0.75 -29.93
C ASN A 65 8.90 -0.10 -29.65
N THR A 66 8.73 0.46 -28.45
CA THR A 66 7.52 1.18 -28.08
C THR A 66 7.82 2.27 -27.06
N HIS A 67 6.82 3.06 -26.70
CA HIS A 67 6.94 4.10 -25.69
C HIS A 67 6.08 3.77 -24.48
N THR A 68 6.44 4.33 -23.32
CA THR A 68 5.60 4.31 -22.12
C THR A 68 5.79 5.59 -21.34
N ALA A 69 4.83 5.96 -20.52
CA ALA A 69 4.92 7.12 -19.64
C ALA A 69 4.18 6.80 -18.33
N PRO A 70 4.45 7.51 -17.23
CA PRO A 70 3.60 7.49 -16.05
C PRO A 70 2.15 7.85 -16.43
N ILE A 71 1.20 6.99 -16.03
CA ILE A 71 -0.23 7.13 -16.35
C ILE A 71 -1.01 7.34 -15.05
N TYR A 72 -2.01 8.20 -15.12
CA TYR A 72 -2.87 8.57 -13.99
C TYR A 72 -4.33 8.57 -14.41
N ALA A 73 -5.21 8.08 -13.54
CA ALA A 73 -6.63 8.32 -13.61
C ALA A 73 -6.99 9.51 -12.69
N ASN A 74 -7.79 10.44 -13.20
CA ASN A 74 -8.28 11.57 -12.44
C ASN A 74 -9.52 11.15 -11.63
N TYR A 75 -9.34 10.96 -10.32
CA TYR A 75 -10.42 10.67 -9.39
C TYR A 75 -10.87 11.98 -8.73
N ASN A 76 -11.85 12.64 -9.35
CA ASN A 76 -12.45 13.88 -8.81
C ASN A 76 -11.41 14.96 -8.45
N GLY A 77 -10.43 15.19 -9.32
CA GLY A 77 -9.34 16.15 -9.15
C GLY A 77 -8.07 15.58 -8.53
N LYS A 78 -8.05 14.30 -8.11
CA LYS A 78 -6.85 13.64 -7.57
C LYS A 78 -6.27 12.66 -8.60
N LYS A 79 -4.99 12.82 -8.94
CA LYS A 79 -4.27 11.87 -9.81
C LYS A 79 -3.99 10.58 -9.05
N GLN A 80 -4.58 9.48 -9.53
CA GLN A 80 -4.27 8.13 -9.06
C GLN A 80 -3.44 7.42 -10.10
N PRO A 81 -2.22 6.97 -9.78
CA PRO A 81 -1.44 6.15 -10.69
C PRO A 81 -2.22 4.90 -11.10
N VAL A 82 -2.25 4.63 -12.40
CA VAL A 82 -2.85 3.43 -12.99
C VAL A 82 -1.87 2.83 -13.99
N PHE A 83 -2.09 1.58 -14.34
CA PHE A 83 -1.28 0.85 -15.31
C PHE A 83 -2.15 0.32 -16.42
N CYS A 84 -1.74 0.56 -17.66
CA CYS A 84 -2.50 0.06 -18.80
C CYS A 84 -1.95 -1.31 -19.24
N ILE A 85 -2.84 -2.20 -19.66
CA ILE A 85 -2.51 -3.62 -19.85
C ILE A 85 -2.03 -3.88 -21.28
N GLU A 86 -2.55 -3.13 -22.24
CA GLU A 86 -2.10 -3.18 -23.62
C GLU A 86 -0.82 -2.34 -23.80
N PRO A 87 0.29 -2.93 -24.27
CA PRO A 87 1.42 -2.16 -24.79
C PRO A 87 1.09 -1.61 -26.16
N GLU A 88 1.99 -0.75 -26.64
CA GLU A 88 1.89 0.02 -27.88
C GLU A 88 1.17 1.35 -27.61
N VAL A 89 1.90 2.45 -27.80
CA VAL A 89 1.44 3.81 -27.52
C VAL A 89 1.45 4.64 -28.78
N ASP A 90 0.28 5.16 -29.08
CA ASP A 90 -0.11 6.38 -29.78
C ASP A 90 -1.31 6.94 -29.00
N ILE A 91 -1.08 7.43 -27.76
CA ILE A 91 -2.06 8.36 -27.20
C ILE A 91 -1.88 9.68 -27.97
N ILE A 92 -2.89 10.05 -28.73
CA ILE A 92 -2.90 11.29 -29.53
C ILE A 92 -2.97 12.54 -28.61
N ASP A 93 -3.55 12.41 -27.41
CA ASP A 93 -3.73 13.51 -26.44
C ASP A 93 -3.32 13.12 -24.99
N PRO A 94 -2.40 13.87 -24.35
CA PRO A 94 -2.07 13.78 -22.91
C PRO A 94 -3.23 13.68 -21.94
N ILE A 95 -4.41 14.17 -22.31
CA ILE A 95 -5.62 14.17 -21.48
C ILE A 95 -6.73 13.42 -22.24
N ASN A 96 -7.13 12.26 -21.74
CA ASN A 96 -8.05 11.36 -22.43
C ASN A 96 -9.28 11.01 -21.56
N PRO A 97 -10.39 11.77 -21.68
CA PRO A 97 -11.62 11.53 -20.91
C PRO A 97 -12.45 10.36 -21.47
N GLY A 98 -13.50 9.94 -20.76
CA GLY A 98 -14.47 8.95 -21.25
C GLY A 98 -14.09 7.49 -21.01
N TYR A 99 -13.29 7.22 -19.97
CA TYR A 99 -12.94 5.87 -19.57
C TYR A 99 -13.90 5.35 -18.51
N GLU A 100 -14.58 4.24 -18.79
CA GLU A 100 -15.64 3.69 -17.94
C GLU A 100 -15.13 2.56 -17.03
N LYS A 101 -15.63 2.52 -15.80
CA LYS A 101 -15.30 1.49 -14.83
C LYS A 101 -15.85 0.13 -15.25
N ASN A 102 -14.99 -0.87 -15.20
CA ASN A 102 -15.25 -2.25 -15.53
C ASN A 102 -14.61 -3.17 -14.48
N PRO A 103 -15.05 -4.44 -14.36
CA PRO A 103 -14.31 -5.44 -13.60
C PRO A 103 -12.88 -5.55 -14.12
N LEU A 104 -11.93 -5.77 -13.21
CA LEU A 104 -10.55 -6.09 -13.59
C LEU A 104 -10.57 -7.35 -14.47
N PRO A 105 -9.92 -7.33 -15.66
CA PRO A 105 -9.77 -8.54 -16.46
C PRO A 105 -8.94 -9.59 -15.72
N ASP A 106 -8.97 -10.82 -16.21
CA ASP A 106 -8.06 -11.84 -15.68
C ASP A 106 -6.61 -11.38 -15.88
N MET A 107 -5.84 -11.48 -14.80
CA MET A 107 -4.48 -10.98 -14.72
C MET A 107 -3.72 -11.80 -13.68
N PRO A 108 -2.43 -12.12 -13.90
CA PRO A 108 -1.63 -12.83 -12.92
C PRO A 108 -1.57 -12.06 -11.59
N ASP A 109 -1.65 -12.77 -10.47
CA ASP A 109 -1.63 -12.15 -9.13
C ASP A 109 -0.38 -11.32 -8.88
N ARG A 110 0.75 -11.68 -9.49
CA ARG A 110 1.97 -10.86 -9.44
C ARG A 110 1.74 -9.45 -9.99
N ALA A 111 1.06 -9.30 -11.12
CA ALA A 111 0.81 -7.99 -11.71
C ALA A 111 -0.15 -7.15 -10.85
N LYS A 112 -1.18 -7.79 -10.26
CA LYS A 112 -2.08 -7.16 -9.29
C LYS A 112 -1.33 -6.66 -8.05
N LEU A 113 -0.39 -7.45 -7.53
CA LEU A 113 0.42 -7.04 -6.38
C LEU A 113 1.40 -5.91 -6.74
N VAL A 114 1.99 -5.94 -7.93
CA VAL A 114 2.89 -4.88 -8.40
C VAL A 114 2.14 -3.55 -8.53
N SER A 115 0.92 -3.53 -9.07
CA SER A 115 0.15 -2.29 -9.25
C SER A 115 -0.14 -1.56 -7.93
N ILE A 116 -0.18 -2.29 -6.83
CA ILE A 116 -0.43 -1.75 -5.49
C ILE A 116 0.88 -1.42 -4.77
N LEU A 117 1.84 -2.33 -4.80
CA LEU A 117 2.99 -2.30 -3.88
C LEU A 117 4.21 -1.55 -4.42
N TRP A 118 4.26 -1.20 -5.71
CA TRP A 118 5.42 -0.54 -6.32
C TRP A 118 5.84 0.74 -5.59
N LYS A 119 4.89 1.50 -5.04
CA LYS A 119 5.13 2.76 -4.32
C LYS A 119 5.97 2.60 -3.05
N LYS A 120 6.06 1.38 -2.48
CA LYS A 120 6.96 1.10 -1.36
C LYS A 120 8.44 1.17 -1.75
N VAL A 121 8.75 1.08 -3.05
CA VAL A 121 10.12 1.24 -3.57
C VAL A 121 10.43 2.71 -3.84
N GLY A 122 9.52 3.41 -4.51
CA GLY A 122 9.66 4.81 -4.90
C GLY A 122 8.39 5.28 -5.62
N GLN A 123 8.12 6.58 -5.59
CA GLN A 123 7.00 7.21 -6.31
C GLN A 123 7.47 8.04 -7.52
N ASP A 124 8.72 7.85 -7.93
CA ASP A 124 9.31 8.53 -9.07
C ASP A 124 8.88 7.89 -10.41
N PRO A 125 8.99 8.64 -11.52
CA PRO A 125 8.64 8.16 -12.85
C PRO A 125 9.33 6.85 -13.28
N ASP A 126 10.61 6.64 -12.92
CA ASP A 126 11.33 5.43 -13.31
C ASP A 126 10.75 4.20 -12.61
N THR A 127 10.45 4.31 -11.32
CA THR A 127 9.82 3.23 -10.56
C THR A 127 8.45 2.86 -11.13
N GLN A 128 7.62 3.85 -11.49
CA GLN A 128 6.33 3.60 -12.13
C GLN A 128 6.50 2.96 -13.52
N ALA A 129 7.46 3.42 -14.33
CA ALA A 129 7.73 2.86 -15.65
C ALA A 129 8.21 1.39 -15.58
N VAL A 130 9.05 1.05 -14.60
CA VAL A 130 9.47 -0.35 -14.38
C VAL A 130 8.32 -1.21 -13.85
N ALA A 131 7.43 -0.68 -13.01
CA ALA A 131 6.21 -1.37 -12.61
C ALA A 131 5.29 -1.64 -13.81
N GLN A 132 5.10 -0.66 -14.70
CA GLN A 132 4.36 -0.80 -15.96
C GLN A 132 4.96 -1.90 -16.84
N LYS A 133 6.30 -1.95 -16.98
CA LYS A 133 7.01 -3.06 -17.64
C LYS A 133 6.62 -4.42 -17.05
N ILE A 134 6.68 -4.57 -15.72
CA ILE A 134 6.40 -5.86 -15.07
C ILE A 134 4.96 -6.31 -15.36
N ILE A 135 4.00 -5.39 -15.28
CA ILE A 135 2.57 -5.65 -15.56
C ILE A 135 2.38 -6.09 -17.01
N TRP A 136 3.00 -5.38 -17.94
CA TRP A 136 3.00 -5.67 -19.36
C TRP A 136 3.56 -7.05 -19.71
N GLN A 137 4.73 -7.40 -19.15
CA GLN A 137 5.32 -8.72 -19.38
C GLN A 137 4.44 -9.84 -18.81
N ALA A 138 3.83 -9.61 -17.64
CA ALA A 138 2.95 -10.58 -17.00
C ALA A 138 1.63 -10.77 -17.78
N ALA A 139 1.06 -9.70 -18.34
CA ALA A 139 -0.22 -9.75 -19.04
C ALA A 139 -0.10 -10.27 -20.49
N ASN A 140 1.01 -9.98 -21.17
CA ASN A 140 1.10 -10.16 -22.63
C ASN A 140 2.18 -11.14 -23.10
N GLY A 141 3.07 -11.60 -22.21
CA GLY A 141 4.09 -12.59 -22.56
C GLY A 141 5.13 -12.09 -23.56
N TYR A 142 5.81 -10.98 -23.24
CA TYR A 142 7.04 -10.55 -23.92
C TYR A 142 8.07 -10.05 -22.90
N THR A 143 9.25 -9.68 -23.37
CA THR A 143 10.31 -9.12 -22.53
C THR A 143 10.70 -7.72 -22.98
N ILE A 144 10.77 -6.77 -22.04
CA ILE A 144 11.39 -5.46 -22.27
C ILE A 144 12.82 -5.54 -21.76
N HIS A 145 13.78 -5.23 -22.63
CA HIS A 145 15.22 -5.31 -22.35
C HIS A 145 15.79 -3.97 -21.93
N THR A 146 15.37 -2.90 -22.59
CA THR A 146 15.89 -1.55 -22.34
C THR A 146 14.77 -0.53 -22.18
N MET A 147 15.08 0.51 -21.43
CA MET A 147 14.24 1.68 -21.23
C MET A 147 15.15 2.91 -21.10
N SER A 148 14.86 3.92 -21.90
CA SER A 148 15.60 5.18 -21.94
C SER A 148 14.66 6.33 -21.61
N ARG A 149 15.16 7.28 -20.80
CA ARG A 149 14.48 8.53 -20.45
C ARG A 149 14.44 9.47 -21.67
N PRO A 150 13.62 10.53 -21.63
CA PRO A 150 13.59 11.56 -22.68
C PRO A 150 14.95 12.21 -22.98
N ASP A 151 15.83 12.31 -21.98
CA ASP A 151 17.18 12.84 -22.13
C ASP A 151 18.19 11.85 -22.74
N GLY A 152 17.74 10.64 -23.08
CA GLY A 152 18.55 9.56 -23.64
C GLY A 152 19.27 8.69 -22.61
N SER A 153 19.22 9.03 -21.32
CA SER A 153 19.83 8.23 -20.26
C SER A 153 19.07 6.92 -20.01
N THR A 154 19.79 5.86 -19.61
CA THR A 154 19.19 4.53 -19.37
C THR A 154 18.58 4.42 -17.98
N VAL A 155 17.43 3.77 -17.88
CA VAL A 155 16.80 3.38 -16.60
C VAL A 155 17.46 2.12 -16.05
N ASP A 156 17.77 2.09 -14.76
CA ASP A 156 18.29 0.91 -14.06
C ASP A 156 17.17 -0.09 -13.75
N ILE A 157 16.64 -0.71 -14.81
CA ILE A 157 15.57 -1.71 -14.72
C ILE A 157 15.93 -2.83 -13.73
N PRO A 158 17.11 -3.48 -13.79
CA PRO A 158 17.39 -4.63 -12.94
C PRO A 158 17.33 -4.29 -11.45
N SER A 159 17.87 -3.13 -11.04
CA SER A 159 17.86 -2.69 -9.64
C SER A 159 16.44 -2.37 -9.15
N ILE A 160 15.68 -1.60 -9.93
CA ILE A 160 14.30 -1.22 -9.56
C ILE A 160 13.40 -2.46 -9.52
N GLU A 161 13.49 -3.32 -10.53
CA GLU A 161 12.71 -4.56 -10.62
C GLU A 161 13.04 -5.50 -9.45
N ALA A 162 14.31 -5.63 -9.06
CA ALA A 162 14.71 -6.41 -7.89
C ALA A 162 14.06 -5.90 -6.59
N LYS A 163 13.99 -4.57 -6.41
CA LYS A 163 13.33 -3.96 -5.25
C LYS A 163 11.82 -4.21 -5.26
N ILE A 164 11.16 -4.04 -6.41
CA ILE A 164 9.72 -4.32 -6.55
C ILE A 164 9.43 -5.79 -6.26
N ASN A 165 10.22 -6.70 -6.85
CA ASN A 165 10.08 -8.13 -6.62
C ASN A 165 10.27 -8.50 -5.14
N LYS A 166 11.24 -7.88 -4.47
CA LYS A 166 11.45 -8.07 -3.02
C LYS A 166 10.25 -7.61 -2.20
N VAL A 167 9.67 -6.45 -2.51
CA VAL A 167 8.46 -5.96 -1.83
C VAL A 167 7.29 -6.92 -2.04
N VAL A 168 7.05 -7.39 -3.27
CA VAL A 168 5.96 -8.34 -3.57
C VAL A 168 6.17 -9.66 -2.80
N GLN A 169 7.38 -10.19 -2.78
CA GLN A 169 7.72 -11.41 -2.03
C GLN A 169 7.54 -11.22 -0.52
N ASP A 170 8.02 -10.10 0.03
CA ASP A 170 7.91 -9.81 1.46
C ASP A 170 6.45 -9.58 1.87
N TYR A 171 5.63 -8.99 1.00
CA TYR A 171 4.20 -8.78 1.25
C TYR A 171 3.44 -10.09 1.47
N GLN A 172 3.80 -11.15 0.73
CA GLN A 172 3.17 -12.47 0.81
C GLN A 172 3.60 -13.31 2.02
N LYS A 173 4.66 -12.91 2.73
CA LYS A 173 5.13 -13.64 3.91
C LYS A 173 4.15 -13.52 5.06
N LYS A 174 4.13 -14.56 5.89
CA LYS A 174 3.34 -14.63 7.12
C LYS A 174 4.24 -14.74 8.35
N PRO A 175 3.78 -14.27 9.53
CA PRO A 175 4.54 -14.42 10.76
C PRO A 175 4.78 -15.90 11.07
N SER A 176 5.87 -16.23 11.76
CA SER A 176 6.26 -17.60 12.09
C SER A 176 5.25 -18.34 12.98
N PHE A 177 4.38 -17.60 13.65
CA PHE A 177 3.30 -18.12 14.49
C PHE A 177 1.93 -18.15 13.78
N ASP A 178 1.85 -17.81 12.49
CA ASP A 178 0.61 -17.95 11.70
C ASP A 178 0.10 -19.40 11.75
N GLY A 179 -1.21 -19.58 11.94
CA GLY A 179 -1.84 -20.90 12.03
C GLY A 179 -1.46 -21.74 13.26
N THR A 180 -0.75 -21.18 14.23
CA THR A 180 -0.37 -21.89 15.46
C THR A 180 -1.33 -21.60 16.62
N THR A 181 -1.37 -22.51 17.60
CA THR A 181 -2.16 -22.36 18.83
C THR A 181 -1.26 -21.98 20.00
N THR A 182 -1.51 -20.85 20.62
CA THR A 182 -0.79 -20.39 21.82
C THR A 182 -1.67 -20.55 23.06
N LYS A 183 -1.14 -21.16 24.12
CA LYS A 183 -1.81 -21.20 25.43
C LYS A 183 -1.53 -19.90 26.18
N LEU A 184 -2.60 -19.19 26.56
CA LEU A 184 -2.52 -17.95 27.33
C LEU A 184 -3.00 -18.19 28.76
N ASN A 185 -2.38 -17.50 29.71
CA ASN A 185 -2.81 -17.52 31.10
C ASN A 185 -3.69 -16.29 31.38
N LEU A 186 -4.84 -16.51 32.03
CA LEU A 186 -5.79 -15.45 32.37
C LEU A 186 -5.12 -14.32 33.16
N GLY A 187 -5.36 -13.07 32.76
CA GLY A 187 -4.83 -11.86 33.41
C GLY A 187 -3.33 -11.62 33.18
N LYS A 188 -2.69 -12.39 32.29
CA LYS A 188 -1.27 -12.20 31.92
C LYS A 188 -1.13 -11.86 30.44
N SER A 189 -0.03 -11.16 30.14
CA SER A 189 0.41 -10.92 28.77
C SER A 189 1.39 -12.01 28.31
N THR A 190 1.34 -12.35 27.03
CA THR A 190 2.28 -13.25 26.36
C THR A 190 2.80 -12.57 25.11
N VAL A 191 4.11 -12.63 24.89
CA VAL A 191 4.76 -12.02 23.73
C VAL A 191 5.16 -13.12 22.75
N LEU A 192 4.65 -13.02 21.53
CA LEU A 192 5.06 -13.83 20.40
C LEU A 192 6.09 -13.03 19.58
N THR A 193 7.24 -13.62 19.30
CA THR A 193 8.28 -13.00 18.45
C THR A 193 8.27 -13.69 17.10
N ASP A 194 8.08 -12.91 16.04
CA ASP A 194 8.18 -13.41 14.68
C ASP A 194 9.65 -13.65 14.31
N THR A 195 9.97 -14.91 14.01
CA THR A 195 11.31 -15.32 13.56
C THR A 195 11.51 -15.09 12.07
N ASN A 196 10.45 -14.81 11.31
CA ASN A 196 10.52 -14.41 9.91
C ASN A 196 10.89 -12.92 9.74
N GLN A 197 11.02 -12.18 10.85
CA GLN A 197 11.42 -10.78 10.90
C GLN A 197 10.54 -9.85 10.05
N LEU A 198 9.24 -10.13 9.99
CA LEU A 198 8.28 -9.29 9.31
C LEU A 198 8.01 -8.02 10.13
N ASN A 199 7.68 -6.95 9.42
CA ASN A 199 7.08 -5.77 10.03
C ASN A 199 5.63 -6.09 10.36
N LEU A 200 5.34 -6.48 11.60
CA LEU A 200 3.99 -6.87 12.00
C LEU A 200 3.00 -5.71 11.97
N SER A 201 3.48 -4.45 11.95
CA SER A 201 2.59 -3.28 11.86
C SER A 201 1.84 -3.20 10.54
N GLU A 202 2.26 -3.95 9.50
CA GLU A 202 1.50 -4.09 8.26
C GLU A 202 0.20 -4.90 8.45
N PHE A 203 0.07 -5.70 9.52
CA PHE A 203 -1.15 -6.44 9.85
C PHE A 203 -2.07 -5.57 10.70
N ASP A 204 -2.56 -4.49 10.08
CA ASP A 204 -3.20 -3.35 10.71
C ASP A 204 -4.72 -3.48 10.86
N LYS A 205 -5.33 -4.54 10.31
CA LYS A 205 -6.78 -4.75 10.37
C LYS A 205 -7.15 -6.06 11.07
N VAL A 206 -8.04 -5.95 12.07
CA VAL A 206 -8.67 -7.10 12.70
C VAL A 206 -9.81 -7.61 11.83
N VAL A 207 -9.71 -8.87 11.41
CA VAL A 207 -10.78 -9.58 10.69
C VAL A 207 -11.64 -10.36 11.67
N GLU A 208 -11.01 -10.98 12.67
CA GLU A 208 -11.69 -11.82 13.64
C GLU A 208 -10.97 -11.74 15.00
N ASN A 209 -11.74 -11.69 16.09
CA ASN A 209 -11.24 -11.84 17.46
C ASN A 209 -12.25 -12.59 18.32
N THR A 210 -12.52 -13.86 17.97
CA THR A 210 -13.44 -14.71 18.72
C THR A 210 -12.87 -15.14 20.08
N ALA A 211 -11.54 -15.03 20.25
CA ALA A 211 -10.87 -15.24 21.53
C ALA A 211 -11.15 -14.13 22.56
N ASN A 212 -11.62 -12.96 22.11
CA ASN A 212 -11.86 -11.76 22.93
C ASN A 212 -10.63 -11.39 23.78
N ILE A 213 -9.48 -11.27 23.12
CA ILE A 213 -8.20 -10.87 23.72
C ILE A 213 -7.78 -9.49 23.23
N ASP A 214 -7.03 -8.78 24.06
CA ASP A 214 -6.35 -7.57 23.65
C ASP A 214 -5.02 -7.93 22.96
N TYR A 215 -4.61 -7.12 21.99
CA TYR A 215 -3.34 -7.31 21.30
C TYR A 215 -2.62 -5.99 21.04
N HIS A 216 -1.30 -6.05 20.96
CA HIS A 216 -0.44 -4.93 20.61
C HIS A 216 0.74 -5.39 19.77
N VAL A 217 1.01 -4.67 18.69
CA VAL A 217 2.13 -4.93 17.78
C VAL A 217 3.26 -3.93 18.06
N ASN A 218 4.48 -4.45 18.21
CA ASN A 218 5.68 -3.65 18.32
C ASN A 218 6.82 -4.30 17.51
N GLY A 219 7.15 -3.73 16.35
CA GLY A 219 8.15 -4.28 15.43
C GLY A 219 7.77 -5.69 14.97
N ASN A 220 8.60 -6.68 15.30
CA ASN A 220 8.36 -8.09 14.99
C ASN A 220 7.71 -8.86 16.16
N GLN A 221 7.18 -8.17 17.17
CA GLN A 221 6.54 -8.78 18.33
C GLN A 221 5.04 -8.50 18.37
N LEU A 222 4.28 -9.53 18.72
CA LEU A 222 2.85 -9.47 19.01
C LEU A 222 2.63 -9.80 20.48
N THR A 223 2.20 -8.80 21.25
CA THR A 223 1.80 -8.98 22.65
C THR A 223 0.31 -9.29 22.70
N LEU A 224 -0.05 -10.38 23.36
CA LEU A 224 -1.42 -10.84 23.58
C LEU A 224 -1.75 -10.72 25.06
N SER A 225 -2.90 -10.15 25.42
CA SER A 225 -3.34 -9.99 26.80
C SER A 225 -4.76 -10.52 26.96
N THR A 226 -4.99 -11.27 28.04
CA THR A 226 -6.29 -11.85 28.36
C THR A 226 -6.99 -11.06 29.47
N ASN A 227 -8.31 -10.98 29.38
CA ASN A 227 -9.20 -10.40 30.39
C ASN A 227 -10.27 -11.43 30.80
N GLU A 228 -11.16 -11.06 31.73
CA GLU A 228 -12.18 -11.96 32.28
C GLU A 228 -13.15 -12.53 31.23
N GLN A 229 -13.29 -11.87 30.09
CA GLN A 229 -14.16 -12.29 28.99
C GLN A 229 -13.42 -13.08 27.90
N SER A 230 -12.10 -13.25 28.03
CA SER A 230 -11.31 -14.03 27.07
C SER A 230 -11.65 -15.51 27.13
N LYS A 231 -11.59 -16.18 25.97
CA LYS A 231 -11.93 -17.60 25.79
C LYS A 231 -11.10 -18.23 24.68
N SER A 232 -11.22 -19.55 24.51
CA SER A 232 -10.67 -20.22 23.32
C SER A 232 -11.33 -19.67 22.06
N GLY A 233 -10.51 -19.28 21.10
CA GLY A 233 -10.97 -18.70 19.84
C GLY A 233 -9.79 -18.33 18.94
N VAL A 234 -10.08 -17.51 17.94
CA VAL A 234 -9.13 -17.09 16.91
C VAL A 234 -8.95 -15.57 16.96
N LEU A 235 -7.72 -15.13 16.74
CA LEU A 235 -7.39 -13.76 16.37
C LEU A 235 -6.85 -13.79 14.94
N THR A 236 -7.49 -13.07 14.02
CA THR A 236 -7.05 -12.91 12.63
C THR A 236 -6.78 -11.45 12.36
N LEU A 237 -5.52 -11.16 12.00
CA LEU A 237 -5.08 -9.86 11.54
C LEU A 237 -4.75 -9.97 10.04
N GLU A 238 -5.13 -8.98 9.26
CA GLU A 238 -4.83 -8.87 7.83
C GLU A 238 -4.09 -7.56 7.54
N LYS A 239 -3.40 -7.53 6.40
CA LYS A 239 -2.87 -6.29 5.83
C LYS A 239 -4.00 -5.57 5.10
N SER A 240 -4.21 -4.29 5.39
CA SER A 240 -5.27 -3.49 4.77
C SER A 240 -4.88 -2.95 3.39
N GLU A 241 -3.58 -2.86 3.10
CA GLU A 241 -3.07 -2.31 1.86
C GLU A 241 -3.55 -3.11 0.64
N GLY A 242 -4.10 -2.41 -0.34
CA GLY A 242 -4.66 -3.06 -1.53
C GLY A 242 -5.98 -3.80 -1.30
N LYS A 243 -6.63 -3.62 -0.14
CA LYS A 243 -7.96 -4.18 0.09
C LYS A 243 -9.01 -3.47 -0.76
N GLY A 244 -9.83 -4.26 -1.43
CA GLY A 244 -10.94 -3.79 -2.26
C GLY A 244 -11.16 -4.70 -3.46
N THR A 245 -12.22 -4.47 -4.21
CA THR A 245 -12.40 -5.10 -5.53
C THR A 245 -11.63 -4.28 -6.55
N PRO A 246 -10.59 -4.83 -7.19
CA PRO A 246 -9.86 -4.09 -8.22
C PRO A 246 -10.76 -3.87 -9.42
N VAL A 247 -10.54 -2.75 -10.10
CA VAL A 247 -11.30 -2.35 -11.29
C VAL A 247 -10.34 -2.09 -12.44
N ALA A 248 -10.87 -2.09 -13.65
CA ALA A 248 -10.19 -1.53 -14.80
C ALA A 248 -11.07 -0.47 -15.44
N TYR A 249 -10.45 0.53 -16.03
CA TYR A 249 -11.10 1.57 -16.81
C TYR A 249 -10.92 1.28 -18.28
N LYS A 250 -12.02 1.28 -19.02
CA LYS A 250 -12.02 0.95 -20.45
C LYS A 250 -12.62 2.03 -21.33
N LYS A 251 -12.06 2.15 -22.53
CA LYS A 251 -12.60 2.98 -23.60
C LYS A 251 -12.45 2.25 -24.93
N ALA A 252 -13.55 2.11 -25.66
CA ALA A 252 -13.53 1.49 -26.98
C ALA A 252 -12.83 2.40 -28.00
N GLY A 253 -12.17 1.81 -29.00
CA GLY A 253 -11.58 2.56 -30.12
C GLY A 253 -10.30 3.34 -29.80
N VAL A 254 -9.78 3.27 -28.58
CA VAL A 254 -8.46 3.82 -28.21
C VAL A 254 -7.44 2.70 -28.02
N GLN A 255 -6.16 3.03 -27.83
CA GLN A 255 -5.08 2.05 -27.73
C GLN A 255 -4.83 1.55 -26.31
N PHE A 256 -4.82 2.46 -25.33
CA PHE A 256 -4.97 2.08 -23.92
C PHE A 256 -6.42 1.76 -23.63
N ARG A 257 -6.83 0.58 -24.05
CA ARG A 257 -8.22 0.15 -23.89
C ARG A 257 -8.54 -0.21 -22.47
N THR A 258 -7.55 -0.60 -21.66
CA THR A 258 -7.76 -1.08 -20.31
C THR A 258 -6.65 -0.59 -19.38
N CYS A 259 -7.01 0.21 -18.38
CA CYS A 259 -6.08 0.66 -17.33
C CYS A 259 -6.58 0.31 -15.93
N CYS A 260 -5.72 -0.25 -15.07
CA CYS A 260 -6.05 -0.79 -13.75
C CYS A 260 -5.15 -0.25 -12.63
#